data_AF-A0A939I2M0-F1
#
_entry.id   AF-A0A939I2M0-F1
#
_cell.length_a   1.000
_cell.length_b   1.000
_cell.length_c   1.000
_cell.angle_alpha   90.00
_cell.angle_beta   90.00
_cell.angle_gamma   90.00
#
_symmetry.space_group_name_H-M   'P 1'
#
loop_
_entity.id
_entity.type
_entity.pdbx_description
1 polymer ?
#
loop_
_entity_poly.entity_id
_entity_poly.type
_entity_poly.pdbx_seq_one_letter_code
_entity_poly.pdbx_strand_id
1 'polypeptide(L)'
;MEIREAPMQIEFSIPVSGIPEAHWLEAYRKGKEALIMSLLQQGDISSGRAARLLSLSRLQVLDLMSEYDISPFDDSMTLEEFQEEVAEAARLLEKYKQ
;
A
#
# COMPACT_ATOMS: atom_id res chain seq x y z
N MET A 1 -11.98 14.92 -15.63
CA MET A 1 -10.54 15.27 -15.63
C MET A 1 -9.77 13.98 -15.51
N GLU A 2 -9.13 13.50 -16.58
CA GLU A 2 -8.27 12.31 -16.48
C GLU A 2 -7.02 12.70 -15.70
N ILE A 3 -6.89 12.18 -14.47
CA ILE A 3 -5.63 12.29 -13.74
C ILE A 3 -4.68 11.30 -14.41
N ARG A 4 -3.83 11.80 -15.31
CA ARG A 4 -2.70 11.02 -15.83
C ARG A 4 -1.68 10.94 -14.72
N GLU A 5 -1.53 9.76 -14.13
CA GLU A 5 -0.46 9.48 -13.19
C GLU A 5 0.87 9.56 -13.94
N ALA A 6 1.61 10.65 -13.74
CA ALA A 6 2.96 10.76 -14.25
C ALA A 6 3.87 9.81 -13.45
N PRO A 7 4.67 8.96 -14.11
CA PRO A 7 5.58 8.07 -13.39
C PRO A 7 6.66 8.89 -12.70
N MET A 8 6.79 8.74 -11.38
CA MET A 8 7.91 9.29 -10.63
C MET A 8 9.16 8.44 -10.89
N GLN A 9 10.28 9.09 -11.22
CA GLN A 9 11.58 8.44 -11.38
C GLN A 9 12.46 8.78 -10.18
N ILE A 10 13.08 7.74 -9.61
CA ILE A 10 14.01 7.85 -8.47
C ILE A 10 15.31 7.17 -8.89
N GLU A 11 16.43 7.88 -8.75
CA GLU A 11 17.76 7.38 -9.09
C GLU A 11 18.66 7.44 -7.84
N PHE A 12 19.42 6.36 -7.60
CA PHE A 12 20.39 6.27 -6.52
C PHE A 12 21.78 6.03 -7.11
N SER A 13 22.77 6.78 -6.65
CA SER A 13 24.18 6.57 -7.00
C SER A 13 24.93 6.03 -5.79
N ILE A 14 25.49 4.83 -5.90
CA ILE A 14 26.18 4.14 -4.81
C ILE A 14 27.60 3.78 -5.27
N PRO A 15 28.66 4.31 -4.62
CA PRO A 15 30.04 4.12 -5.06
C PRO A 15 30.61 2.78 -4.56
N VAL A 16 30.06 1.66 -5.03
CA VAL A 16 30.52 0.30 -4.70
C VAL A 16 30.90 -0.46 -5.96
N SER A 17 31.93 -1.31 -5.88
CA SER A 17 32.50 -2.06 -7.00
C SER A 17 32.59 -3.55 -6.71
N GLY A 18 32.67 -4.38 -7.76
CA GLY A 18 32.84 -5.83 -7.61
C GLY A 18 31.59 -6.59 -7.13
N ILE A 19 30.42 -5.96 -7.15
CA ILE A 19 29.17 -6.58 -6.72
C ILE A 19 28.59 -7.43 -7.87
N PRO A 20 28.24 -8.70 -7.62
CA PRO A 20 27.56 -9.54 -8.61
C PRO A 20 26.22 -8.94 -9.06
N GLU A 21 25.88 -9.09 -10.34
CA GLU A 21 24.63 -8.60 -10.92
C GLU A 21 23.38 -9.13 -10.19
N ALA A 22 23.41 -10.39 -9.74
CA ALA A 22 22.31 -10.98 -8.96
C ALA A 22 22.01 -10.22 -7.67
N HIS A 23 23.04 -9.70 -6.99
CA HIS A 23 22.86 -8.91 -5.76
C HIS A 23 22.30 -7.53 -6.07
N TRP A 24 22.67 -6.92 -7.21
CA TRP A 24 22.05 -5.69 -7.69
C TRP A 24 20.56 -5.87 -8.00
N LEU A 25 20.20 -6.97 -8.66
CA LEU A 25 18.82 -7.27 -8.97
C LEU A 25 17.99 -7.50 -7.69
N GLU A 26 18.53 -8.22 -6.70
CA GLU A 26 17.87 -8.41 -5.41
C GLU A 26 17.68 -7.08 -4.68
N ALA A 27 18.74 -6.25 -4.61
CA ALA A 27 18.68 -4.93 -3.99
C ALA A 27 17.64 -4.01 -4.67
N TYR A 28 17.58 -4.03 -6.01
CA TYR A 28 16.58 -3.29 -6.77
C TYR A 28 15.15 -3.75 -6.43
N ARG A 29 14.92 -5.06 -6.34
CA ARG A 29 13.60 -5.62 -5.98
C ARG A 29 13.18 -5.19 -4.56
N LYS A 30 14.08 -5.30 -3.58
CA LYS A 30 13.82 -4.86 -2.19
C LYS A 30 13.60 -3.37 -2.10
N GLY A 31 14.37 -2.56 -2.83
CA GLY A 31 14.19 -1.10 -2.86
C GLY A 31 12.83 -0.70 -3.44
N LYS A 32 12.41 -1.34 -4.53
CA LYS A 32 11.08 -1.11 -5.11
C LYS A 32 9.96 -1.53 -4.15
N GLU A 33 10.12 -2.67 -3.48
CA GLU A 33 9.16 -3.16 -2.48
C GLU A 33 9.02 -2.18 -1.32
N ALA A 34 10.13 -1.80 -0.68
CA ALA A 34 10.13 -0.89 0.46
C ALA A 34 9.50 0.47 0.12
N LEU A 35 9.75 1.00 -1.07
CA LEU A 35 9.13 2.24 -1.55
C LEU A 35 7.60 2.11 -1.60
N ILE A 36 7.09 1.02 -2.19
CA ILE A 36 5.64 0.80 -2.34
C ILE A 36 5.00 0.56 -0.97
N MET A 37 5.64 -0.20 -0.09
CA MET A 37 5.14 -0.44 1.27
C MET A 37 5.13 0.83 2.10
N SER A 38 6.09 1.74 1.91
CA SER A 38 6.10 3.05 2.58
C SER A 38 4.89 3.91 2.18
N LEU A 39 4.56 3.96 0.88
CA LEU A 39 3.37 4.67 0.38
C LEU A 39 2.07 4.04 0.89
N LEU A 40 2.04 2.70 1.03
CA LEU A 40 0.90 2.00 1.60
C LEU A 40 0.72 2.35 3.09
N GLN A 41 1.81 2.36 3.87
CA GLN A 41 1.79 2.72 5.29
C GLN A 41 1.31 4.16 5.52
N GLN A 42 1.64 5.07 4.60
CA GLN A 42 1.22 6.48 4.63
C GLN A 42 -0.24 6.68 4.20
N GLY A 43 -0.90 5.63 3.69
CA GLY A 43 -2.27 5.71 3.16
C GLY A 43 -2.37 6.31 1.75
N ASP A 44 -1.24 6.64 1.10
CA ASP A 44 -1.20 7.24 -0.23
C ASP A 44 -1.62 6.26 -1.34
N ILE A 45 -1.46 4.96 -1.10
CA ILE A 45 -1.97 3.90 -1.97
C ILE A 45 -2.70 2.83 -1.17
N SER A 46 -3.71 2.22 -1.77
CA SER A 46 -4.40 1.07 -1.17
C SER A 46 -3.60 -0.24 -1.33
N SER A 47 -3.88 -1.23 -0.48
CA SER A 47 -3.29 -2.58 -0.58
C SER A 47 -3.56 -3.24 -1.95
N GLY A 48 -4.73 -2.98 -2.55
CA GLY A 48 -5.06 -3.44 -3.90
C GLY A 48 -4.24 -2.77 -5.01
N ARG A 49 -3.75 -1.55 -4.77
CA ARG A 49 -2.85 -0.84 -5.68
C ARG A 49 -1.41 -1.30 -5.49
N ALA A 50 -0.95 -1.49 -4.26
CA ALA A 50 0.35 -2.10 -3.95
C ALA A 50 0.51 -3.48 -4.62
N ALA A 51 -0.52 -4.33 -4.58
CA ALA A 51 -0.53 -5.64 -5.23
C ALA A 51 -0.22 -5.56 -6.72
N ARG A 52 -0.85 -4.62 -7.44
CA ARG A 52 -0.59 -4.41 -8.88
C ARG A 52 0.84 -3.92 -9.14
N LEU A 53 1.32 -2.97 -8.35
CA LEU A 53 2.66 -2.37 -8.53
C LEU A 53 3.79 -3.35 -8.25
N LEU A 54 3.59 -4.27 -7.30
CA LEU A 54 4.52 -5.35 -6.95
C LEU A 54 4.32 -6.62 -7.78
N SER A 55 3.24 -6.69 -8.58
CA SER A 55 2.83 -7.92 -9.28
C SER A 55 2.64 -9.11 -8.32
N LEU A 56 2.05 -8.81 -7.16
CA LEU A 56 1.70 -9.77 -6.12
C LEU A 56 0.17 -9.95 -6.07
N SER A 57 -0.28 -11.08 -5.52
CA SER A 57 -1.67 -11.25 -5.13
C SER A 57 -2.02 -10.37 -3.92
N ARG A 58 -3.32 -10.11 -3.70
CA ARG A 58 -3.78 -9.36 -2.53
C ARG A 58 -3.40 -10.05 -1.21
N LEU A 59 -3.44 -11.38 -1.16
CA LEU A 59 -3.01 -12.17 0.00
C LEU A 59 -1.53 -11.97 0.30
N GLN A 60 -0.67 -12.06 -0.71
CA GLN A 60 0.78 -11.82 -0.54
C GLN A 60 1.09 -10.40 -0.05
N VAL A 61 0.30 -9.39 -0.45
CA VAL A 61 0.46 -8.04 0.10
C VAL A 61 0.03 -7.96 1.56
N LEU A 62 -1.04 -8.66 1.96
CA LEU A 62 -1.44 -8.71 3.37
C LEU A 62 -0.37 -9.39 4.24
N ASP A 63 0.24 -10.46 3.74
CA ASP A 63 1.38 -11.10 4.41
C ASP A 63 2.56 -10.12 4.52
N LEU A 64 2.87 -9.41 3.44
CA LEU A 64 3.94 -8.40 3.42
C LEU A 64 3.66 -7.21 4.35
N MET A 65 2.39 -6.80 4.50
CA MET A 65 2.01 -5.76 5.46
C MET A 65 2.37 -6.17 6.90
N SER A 66 2.25 -7.46 7.23
CA SER A 66 2.69 -7.96 8.54
C SER A 66 4.20 -7.86 8.73
N GLU A 67 5.00 -8.04 7.66
CA GLU A 67 6.47 -7.91 7.74
C GLU A 67 6.92 -6.45 7.95
N TYR A 68 6.12 -5.49 7.46
CA TYR A 68 6.36 -4.05 7.59
C TYR A 68 5.64 -3.39 8.78
N ASP A 69 4.97 -4.18 9.63
CA ASP A 69 4.16 -3.69 10.77
C ASP A 69 3.09 -2.67 10.35
N ILE A 70 2.46 -2.92 9.20
CA ILE A 70 1.36 -2.10 8.66
C ILE A 70 0.06 -2.83 8.97
N SER A 71 -0.81 -2.20 9.77
CA SER A 71 -2.13 -2.79 9.98
C SER A 71 -2.96 -2.76 8.68
N PRO A 72 -3.62 -3.87 8.32
CA PRO A 72 -4.60 -3.91 7.24
C PRO A 72 -5.91 -3.20 7.60
N PHE A 73 -6.08 -2.85 8.86
CA PHE A 73 -7.20 -2.09 9.39
C PHE A 73 -6.70 -0.73 9.89
N ASP A 74 -7.57 0.26 9.91
CA ASP A 74 -7.25 1.51 10.57
C ASP A 74 -7.34 1.29 12.08
N ASP A 75 -6.22 0.89 12.70
CA ASP A 75 -6.15 0.62 14.14
C ASP A 75 -6.23 1.92 14.97
N SER A 76 -6.25 3.09 14.32
CA SER A 76 -6.48 4.37 15.00
C SER A 76 -7.96 4.61 15.31
N MET A 77 -8.84 3.86 14.66
CA MET A 77 -10.29 4.02 14.77
C MET A 77 -10.82 3.37 16.03
N THR A 78 -11.51 4.17 16.84
CA THR A 78 -12.13 3.69 18.07
C THR A 78 -13.39 2.88 17.76
N LEU A 79 -13.80 2.01 18.69
CA LEU A 79 -15.07 1.28 18.59
C LEU A 79 -16.27 2.23 18.46
N GLU A 80 -16.18 3.42 19.05
CA GLU A 80 -17.23 4.44 19.05
C GLU A 80 -17.37 5.07 17.65
N GLU A 81 -16.27 5.48 17.03
CA GLU A 81 -16.24 5.95 15.64
C GLU A 81 -16.75 4.88 14.66
N PHE A 82 -16.41 3.60 14.90
CA PHE A 82 -16.95 2.49 14.10
C PHE A 82 -18.47 2.35 14.20
N GLN A 83 -19.02 2.49 15.41
CA GLN A 83 -20.47 2.45 15.60
C GLN A 83 -21.17 3.62 14.90
N GLU A 84 -20.56 4.80 14.89
CA GLU A 84 -21.10 5.98 14.21
C GLU A 84 -21.13 5.80 12.69
N GLU A 85 -20.04 5.33 12.08
CA GLU A 85 -19.97 5.06 10.63
C GLU A 85 -20.99 3.99 10.20
N VAL A 86 -21.11 2.90 10.96
CA VAL A 86 -22.09 1.84 10.69
C VAL A 86 -23.52 2.38 10.78
N ALA A 87 -23.81 3.20 11.78
CA ALA A 87 -25.13 3.83 11.93
C ALA A 87 -25.42 4.79 10.78
N GLU A 88 -24.43 5.54 10.30
CA GLU A 88 -24.58 6.43 9.15
C GLU A 88 -24.82 5.67 7.84
N ALA A 89 -24.02 4.63 7.58
CA ALA A 89 -24.19 3.77 6.41
C ALA A 89 -25.56 3.09 6.40
N ALA A 90 -26.05 2.61 7.55
CA ALA A 90 -27.37 2.00 7.68
C ALA A 90 -28.50 2.99 7.34
N ARG A 91 -28.42 4.23 7.84
CA ARG A 91 -29.39 5.31 7.51
C ARG A 91 -29.40 5.63 6.02
N LEU A 92 -28.22 5.69 5.39
CA LEU A 92 -28.10 5.92 3.95
C LEU A 92 -28.76 4.78 3.16
N LEU A 93 -28.50 3.53 3.52
CA LEU A 93 -29.09 2.36 2.85
C LEU A 93 -30.61 2.28 3.02
N GLU A 94 -31.16 2.68 4.17
CA GLU A 94 -32.62 2.78 4.36
C GLU A 94 -33.25 3.82 3.44
N LYS A 95 -32.57 4.95 3.20
CA LYS A 95 -33.03 6.00 2.29
C LYS A 95 -33.15 5.53 0.83
N TYR A 96 -32.34 4.55 0.42
CA TYR A 96 -32.38 3.95 -0.92
C TYR A 96 -33.34 2.75 -1.04
N LYS A 97 -34.03 2.38 0.04
CA LYS A 97 -35.11 1.35 0.02
C LYS A 97 -36.52 1.92 -0.17
N GLN A 98 -36.67 3.26 -0.22
CA GLN A 98 -37.91 3.96 -0.58
C GLN A 98 -37.88 4.40 -2.04
#